data_AF-A0A841JA39-F1
#
_entry.id   AF-A0A841JA39-F1
#
_cell.length_a   1.000
_cell.length_b   1.000
_cell.length_c   1.000
_cell.angle_alpha   90.00
_cell.angle_beta   90.00
_cell.angle_gamma   90.00
#
_symmetry.space_group_name_H-M   'P 1'
#
loop_
_entity.id
_entity.type
_entity.pdbx_description
1 polymer ?
#
loop_
_entity_poly.entity_id
_entity_poly.type
_entity_poly.pdbx_seq_one_letter_code
_entity_poly.pdbx_strand_id
1 'polypeptide(L)'
;MKRKIFILFVSAMTMLTLNSFAQSGQTRSVSGFSSIESGGPFNVHIKITGTESVRLDIDDDVVNDVKTEVEDGVLKIGFRNNFSLRNHNIKRGDFMLLPNRSAH
;
A
#
# COMPACT_ATOMS: atom_id res chain seq x y z
N MET A 1 43.96 9.27 13.77
CA MET A 1 42.77 9.83 13.07
C MET A 1 42.00 8.78 12.25
N LYS A 2 42.68 7.88 11.52
CA LYS A 2 42.05 6.83 10.68
C LYS A 2 41.13 5.84 11.43
N ARG A 3 41.47 5.44 12.67
CA ARG A 3 40.62 4.56 13.53
C ARG A 3 39.32 5.23 14.01
N LYS A 4 39.32 6.54 14.25
CA LYS A 4 38.12 7.28 14.69
C LYS A 4 37.17 7.55 13.52
N ILE A 5 37.71 7.78 12.31
CA ILE A 5 36.94 7.84 11.06
C ILE A 5 36.27 6.49 10.77
N PHE A 6 36.98 5.38 10.96
CA PHE A 6 36.42 4.04 10.72
C PHE A 6 35.28 3.69 11.70
N ILE A 7 35.38 4.09 12.97
CA ILE A 7 34.33 3.89 13.97
C ILE A 7 33.09 4.74 13.68
N LEU A 8 33.25 5.96 13.16
CA LEU A 8 32.12 6.82 12.77
C LEU A 8 31.37 6.24 11.56
N PHE A 9 32.10 5.62 10.63
CA PHE A 9 31.52 5.02 9.43
C PHE A 9 30.74 3.73 9.73
N VAL A 10 31.20 2.92 10.69
CA VAL A 10 30.49 1.70 11.13
C VAL A 10 29.22 2.02 11.94
N SER A 11 29.24 3.10 12.73
CA SER A 11 28.06 3.60 13.46
C SER A 11 26.94 4.09 12.54
N ALA A 12 27.29 4.69 11.40
CA ALA A 12 26.30 5.16 10.43
C ALA A 12 25.58 4.03 9.68
N MET A 13 26.10 2.80 9.70
CA MET A 13 25.56 1.66 8.95
C MET A 13 24.58 0.79 9.75
N THR A 14 24.49 0.95 11.07
CA THR A 14 23.66 0.09 11.94
C THR A 14 22.19 0.53 12.05
N MET A 15 21.80 1.68 11.46
CA MET A 15 20.42 2.19 11.52
C MET A 15 19.49 1.68 10.40
N LEU A 16 19.95 0.77 9.52
CA LEU A 16 19.12 0.23 8.43
C LEU A 16 18.38 -1.08 8.78
N THR A 17 18.08 -1.34 10.05
CA THR A 17 17.13 -2.40 10.41
C THR A 17 15.72 -1.86 10.25
N LEU A 18 15.17 -1.98 9.04
CA LEU A 18 13.75 -1.79 8.79
C LEU A 18 12.98 -2.80 9.64
N ASN A 19 12.22 -2.30 10.61
CA ASN A 19 11.25 -3.10 11.35
C ASN A 19 10.17 -3.58 10.37
N SER A 20 10.31 -4.80 9.84
CA SER A 20 9.17 -5.53 9.28
C SER A 20 8.24 -5.88 10.44
N PHE A 21 7.39 -4.93 10.82
CA PHE A 21 6.20 -5.25 11.57
C PHE A 21 5.37 -6.17 10.68
N ALA A 22 5.21 -7.43 11.10
CA ALA A 22 4.20 -8.33 10.59
C ALA A 22 2.83 -7.77 11.00
N GLN A 23 2.44 -6.67 10.36
CA GLN A 23 1.10 -6.15 10.46
C GLN A 23 0.33 -6.82 9.34
N SER A 24 -0.77 -7.50 9.68
CA SER A 24 -1.73 -7.94 8.69
C SER A 24 -2.05 -6.77 7.76
N GLY A 25 -1.96 -7.04 6.46
CA GLY A 25 -2.19 -6.06 5.43
C GLY A 25 -0.95 -5.61 4.66
N GLN A 26 -1.16 -5.42 3.36
CA GLN A 26 -0.14 -5.08 2.39
C GLN A 26 -0.19 -3.58 2.08
N THR A 27 0.95 -2.89 2.23
CA THR A 27 1.09 -1.51 1.74
C THR A 27 1.64 -1.54 0.31
N ARG A 28 0.98 -0.83 -0.61
CA ARG A 28 1.40 -0.68 -2.00
C ARG A 28 1.71 0.78 -2.27
N SER A 29 2.93 1.03 -2.76
CA SER A 29 3.32 2.36 -3.23
C SER A 29 2.72 2.59 -4.61
N VAL A 30 1.86 3.59 -4.73
CA VAL A 30 1.25 4.05 -5.97
C VAL A 30 1.38 5.57 -6.01
N SER A 31 1.35 6.17 -7.20
CA SER A 31 1.45 7.61 -7.33
C SER A 31 0.69 8.16 -8.53
N GLY A 32 0.40 9.45 -8.50
CA GLY A 32 -0.18 10.20 -9.62
C GLY A 32 -1.69 10.01 -9.77
N PHE A 33 -2.43 9.77 -8.69
CA PHE A 33 -3.89 9.60 -8.76
C PHE A 33 -4.64 10.72 -8.04
N SER A 34 -5.70 11.22 -8.67
CA SER A 34 -6.62 12.22 -8.13
C SER A 34 -8.04 11.68 -7.96
N SER A 35 -8.32 10.52 -8.56
CA SER A 35 -9.61 9.84 -8.52
C SER A 35 -9.44 8.38 -8.08
N ILE A 36 -10.50 7.79 -7.55
CA ILE A 36 -10.49 6.42 -7.02
C ILE A 36 -11.71 5.68 -7.58
N GLU A 37 -11.48 4.48 -8.11
CA GLU A 37 -12.50 3.54 -8.56
C GLU A 37 -12.37 2.24 -7.76
N SER A 38 -13.49 1.74 -7.21
CA SER A 38 -13.54 0.52 -6.41
C SER A 38 -14.51 -0.49 -7.01
N GLY A 39 -13.98 -1.63 -7.45
CA GLY A 39 -14.71 -2.73 -8.07
C GLY A 39 -14.69 -3.99 -7.20
N GLY A 40 -15.34 -3.95 -6.03
CA GLY A 40 -15.43 -5.09 -5.12
C GLY A 40 -16.18 -4.77 -3.81
N PRO A 41 -16.41 -5.77 -2.94
CA PRO A 41 -17.05 -5.61 -1.64
C PRO A 41 -16.07 -5.06 -0.60
N PHE A 42 -15.49 -3.89 -0.88
CA PHE A 42 -14.46 -3.25 -0.08
C PHE A 42 -15.04 -2.09 0.74
N ASN A 43 -14.56 -1.95 1.97
CA ASN A 43 -14.72 -0.74 2.76
C ASN A 43 -13.55 0.18 2.42
N VAL A 44 -13.82 1.30 1.75
CA VAL A 44 -12.77 2.24 1.33
C VAL A 44 -12.75 3.45 2.27
N HIS A 45 -11.62 3.64 2.95
CA HIS A 45 -11.33 4.74 3.84
C HIS A 45 -10.32 5.68 3.19
N ILE A 46 -10.70 6.94 3.00
CA ILE A 46 -9.83 7.94 2.36
C ILE A 46 -9.31 8.89 3.42
N LYS A 47 -7.99 8.97 3.56
CA LYS A 47 -7.29 9.91 4.44
C LYS A 47 -6.36 10.78 3.60
N ILE A 48 -6.81 11.98 3.27
CA ILE A 48 -6.02 12.92 2.47
C ILE A 48 -4.80 13.39 3.29
N THR A 49 -3.60 13.16 2.76
CA THR A 49 -2.33 13.60 3.39
C THR A 49 -1.35 14.12 2.33
N GLY A 50 -0.07 14.31 2.68
CA GLY A 50 0.99 14.74 1.76
C GLY A 50 1.75 13.61 1.08
N THR A 51 1.37 12.34 1.25
CA THR A 51 2.08 11.20 0.66
C THR A 51 1.10 10.19 0.09
N GLU A 52 1.35 9.76 -1.15
CA GLU A 52 0.54 8.76 -1.84
C GLU A 52 0.81 7.35 -1.32
N SER A 53 -0.23 6.66 -0.86
CA SER A 53 -0.11 5.27 -0.39
C SER A 53 -1.45 4.56 -0.34
N VAL A 54 -1.43 3.25 -0.57
CA VAL A 54 -2.57 2.35 -0.44
C VAL A 54 -2.22 1.26 0.56
N ARG A 55 -3.03 1.11 1.60
CA ARG A 55 -2.94 -0.01 2.54
C ARG A 55 -4.17 -0.90 2.38
N LEU A 56 -3.92 -2.19 2.19
CA LEU A 56 -4.94 -3.23 2.08
C LEU A 56 -4.91 -4.01 3.39
N ASP A 57 -6.01 -4.06 4.13
CA ASP A 57 -6.17 -4.90 5.33
C ASP A 57 -7.26 -5.94 5.05
N ILE A 58 -6.84 -7.01 4.38
CA ILE A 58 -7.69 -8.11 3.90
C ILE A 58 -6.93 -9.43 4.08
N ASP A 59 -7.64 -10.55 4.10
CA ASP A 59 -7.03 -11.87 4.29
C ASP A 59 -5.96 -12.18 3.21
N ASP A 60 -4.85 -12.82 3.62
CA ASP A 60 -3.66 -13.04 2.78
C ASP A 60 -3.93 -13.92 1.54
N ASP A 61 -4.95 -14.78 1.60
CA ASP A 61 -5.41 -15.61 0.48
C ASP A 61 -6.07 -14.77 -0.62
N VAL A 62 -6.65 -13.62 -0.28
CA VAL A 62 -7.35 -12.72 -1.20
C VAL A 62 -6.49 -11.52 -1.63
N VAL A 63 -5.54 -11.06 -0.79
CA VAL A 63 -4.73 -9.86 -1.07
C VAL A 63 -3.94 -9.93 -2.38
N ASN A 64 -3.48 -11.12 -2.75
CA ASN A 64 -2.72 -11.34 -3.99
C ASN A 64 -3.58 -11.21 -5.26
N ASP A 65 -4.89 -11.46 -5.15
CA ASP A 65 -5.85 -11.36 -6.25
C ASP A 65 -6.42 -9.95 -6.42
N VAL A 66 -6.21 -9.08 -5.44
CA VAL A 66 -6.53 -7.65 -5.57
C VAL A 66 -5.52 -6.98 -6.49
N LYS A 67 -6.05 -6.30 -7.50
CA LYS A 67 -5.33 -5.42 -8.44
C LYS A 67 -5.47 -3.97 -7.98
N THR A 68 -4.35 -3.26 -7.94
CA THR A 68 -4.27 -1.82 -7.61
C THR A 68 -3.35 -1.16 -8.62
N GLU A 69 -3.89 -0.25 -9.42
CA GLU A 69 -3.18 0.34 -10.54
C GLU A 69 -3.72 1.74 -10.83
N VAL A 70 -2.84 2.62 -11.30
CA VAL A 70 -3.21 3.99 -11.65
C VAL A 70 -3.25 4.09 -13.16
N GLU A 71 -4.42 4.40 -13.71
CA GLU A 71 -4.63 4.63 -15.15
C GLU A 71 -5.30 6.01 -15.31
N ASP A 72 -4.70 6.88 -16.12
CA ASP A 72 -5.22 8.24 -16.39
C ASP A 72 -5.55 9.07 -15.14
N GLY A 73 -4.76 8.92 -14.08
CA GLY A 73 -4.98 9.61 -12.80
C GLY A 73 -6.08 9.00 -11.93
N VAL A 74 -6.65 7.86 -12.32
CA VAL A 74 -7.63 7.09 -11.55
C VAL A 74 -6.93 5.90 -10.92
N LEU A 75 -6.92 5.82 -9.59
CA LEU A 75 -6.55 4.61 -8.86
C LEU A 75 -7.69 3.61 -8.95
N LYS A 76 -7.50 2.55 -9.74
CA LYS A 76 -8.43 1.43 -9.88
C LYS A 76 -8.07 0.34 -8.88
N ILE A 77 -9.04 -0.01 -8.05
CA ILE A 77 -8.96 -1.08 -7.05
C ILE A 77 -10.01 -2.11 -7.39
N GLY A 78 -9.61 -3.36 -7.61
CA GLY A 78 -10.52 -4.43 -7.98
C GLY A 78 -9.87 -5.78 -7.88
N PHE A 79 -10.52 -6.81 -8.38
CA PHE A 79 -9.90 -8.13 -8.51
C PHE A 79 -9.37 -8.36 -9.92
N ARG A 80 -8.39 -9.25 -10.07
CA ARG A 80 -7.94 -9.71 -11.38
C ARG A 80 -9.08 -10.45 -12.12
N ASN A 81 -9.11 -10.39 -13.45
CA ASN A 81 -10.19 -10.92 -14.30
C ASN A 81 -10.60 -12.39 -14.05
N ASN A 82 -9.74 -13.22 -13.45
CA ASN A 82 -10.02 -14.63 -13.20
C ASN A 82 -10.46 -14.91 -11.75
N PHE A 83 -10.73 -13.87 -10.96
CA PHE A 83 -11.16 -14.04 -9.58
C PHE A 83 -12.67 -14.26 -9.49
N SER A 84 -13.07 -15.38 -8.89
CA SER A 84 -14.48 -15.71 -8.67
C SER A 84 -14.88 -15.45 -7.22
N LEU A 85 -15.75 -14.47 -7.02
CA LEU A 85 -16.36 -14.17 -5.71
C LEU A 85 -17.25 -15.32 -5.19
N ARG A 86 -17.68 -16.23 -6.08
CA ARG A 86 -18.63 -17.32 -5.74
C ARG A 86 -17.99 -18.46 -4.95
N ASN A 87 -16.67 -18.64 -5.06
CA ASN A 87 -15.95 -19.76 -4.46
C ASN A 87 -15.04 -19.33 -3.29
N HIS A 88 -14.99 -18.03 -2.98
CA HIS A 88 -14.17 -17.49 -1.91
C HIS A 88 -15.08 -16.91 -0.83
N ASN A 89 -14.80 -17.24 0.43
CA ASN A 89 -15.52 -16.67 1.57
C ASN A 89 -14.89 -15.33 1.95
N ILE A 90 -15.04 -14.34 1.08
CA ILE A 90 -14.35 -13.06 1.21
C ILE A 90 -15.04 -12.24 2.29
N LYS A 91 -14.35 -12.02 3.41
CA LYS A 91 -14.75 -11.01 4.37
C LYS A 91 -14.53 -9.62 3.75
N ARG A 92 -15.35 -8.64 4.11
CA ARG A 92 -15.17 -7.26 3.65
C ARG A 92 -13.74 -6.81 3.93
N GLY A 93 -13.07 -6.31 2.90
CA GLY A 93 -11.71 -5.83 3.00
C GLY A 93 -11.65 -4.35 3.30
N ASP A 94 -10.76 -3.92 4.18
CA ASP A 94 -10.57 -2.51 4.49
C ASP A 94 -9.39 -1.93 3.69
N PHE A 95 -9.67 -0.87 2.93
CA PHE A 95 -8.68 -0.16 2.12
C PHE A 95 -8.47 1.23 2.69
N MET A 96 -7.24 1.57 3.05
CA MET A 96 -6.90 2.91 3.47
C MET A 96 -6.08 3.60 2.38
N LEU A 97 -6.65 4.68 1.84
CA LEU A 97 -6.09 5.44 0.72
C LEU A 97 -5.60 6.79 1.22
N LEU A 98 -4.35 7.10 0.90
CA LEU A 98 -3.74 8.38 1.22
C LEU A 98 -3.46 9.12 -0.09
N PRO A 99 -4.40 9.88 -0.67
CA PRO A 99 -4.11 10.69 -1.84
C PRO A 99 -3.25 11.90 -1.45
N ASN A 100 -2.38 12.33 -2.36
CA ASN A 100 -1.61 13.57 -2.20
C ASN A 100 -2.50 14.78 -2.55
N ARG A 101 -2.47 15.81 -1.71
CA ARG A 101 -3.02 17.13 -2.08
C ARG A 101 -2.08 17.81 -3.06
N SER A 102 -2.19 17.44 -4.33
CA SER A 102 -1.84 18.36 -5.41
C SER A 102 -2.94 19.41 -5.48
N ALA A 103 -2.68 20.56 -4.85
CA ALA A 103 -3.57 21.70 -4.88
C ALA A 103 -3.84 22.11 -6.33
N HIS A 104 -5.13 22.18 -6.69
CA HIS A 104 -5.61 23.13 -7.68
C HIS A 104 -5.49 24.55 -7.12
#